data_AF-A0AAU8SKP7-F1
#
_entry.id   AF-A0AAU8SKP7-F1
#
_cell.length_a   1.000
_cell.length_b   1.000
_cell.length_c   1.000
_cell.angle_alpha   90.00
_cell.angle_beta   90.00
_cell.angle_gamma   90.00
#
_symmetry.space_group_name_H-M   'P 1'
#
loop_
_entity.id
_entity.type
_entity.pdbx_description
1 polymer ?
#
loop_
_entity_poly.entity_id
_entity_poly.type
_entity_poly.pdbx_seq_one_letter_code
_entity_poly.pdbx_strand_id
1 'polypeptide(L)'
;MHDEGYPVVLHTDGNPYAHLVLRGGRDGPNYDAASVAAAEHALRANRLTTNVVVDCSHANCDKQHARQVAVLDDVVDQICAGNRSIRGVMLESFLEEGQQSLDDGAGALRYGCSITDLCLGWDATEAALVAAHARLAAHVARR
;
A
#
# COMPACT_ATOMS: atom_id res chain seq x y z
N MET A 1 2.54 -22.57 17.51
CA MET A 1 3.59 -22.98 18.46
C MET A 1 2.93 -23.02 19.83
N HIS A 2 3.22 -23.99 20.68
CA HIS A 2 2.83 -23.89 22.09
C HIS A 2 3.48 -22.62 22.69
N ASP A 3 2.93 -22.01 23.73
CA ASP A 3 3.48 -20.78 24.33
C ASP A 3 4.92 -20.97 24.84
N GLU A 4 5.34 -22.22 25.04
CA GLU A 4 6.68 -22.63 25.45
C GLU A 4 7.61 -23.01 24.26
N GLY A 5 7.16 -22.81 23.03
CA GLY A 5 7.98 -23.01 21.82
C GLY A 5 7.93 -24.42 21.21
N TYR A 6 7.11 -25.33 21.73
CA TYR A 6 7.00 -26.68 21.19
C TYR A 6 6.18 -26.75 19.89
N PRO A 7 6.49 -27.71 18.98
CA PRO A 7 5.68 -27.96 17.80
C PRO A 7 4.29 -28.49 18.21
N VAL A 8 3.26 -28.00 17.53
CA VAL A 8 1.87 -28.35 17.79
C VAL A 8 1.12 -28.50 16.46
N VAL A 9 0.11 -29.36 16.44
CA VAL A 9 -0.85 -29.46 15.32
C VAL A 9 -1.97 -28.46 15.59
N LEU A 10 -2.18 -27.52 14.67
CA LEU A 10 -3.22 -26.50 14.78
C LEU A 10 -4.21 -26.65 13.62
N HIS A 11 -5.49 -26.47 13.95
CA HIS A 11 -6.56 -26.31 12.96
C HIS A 11 -7.11 -24.90 13.09
N THR A 12 -7.34 -24.26 11.95
CA THR A 12 -7.88 -22.89 11.90
C THR A 12 -9.20 -22.91 11.14
N ASP A 13 -10.11 -22.00 11.50
CA ASP A 13 -11.42 -21.86 10.84
C ASP A 13 -11.35 -21.16 9.47
N GLY A 14 -10.15 -20.69 9.10
CA GLY A 14 -9.94 -19.84 7.93
C GLY A 14 -10.20 -18.36 8.21
N ASN A 15 -9.61 -17.47 7.41
CA ASN A 15 -9.77 -16.02 7.54
C ASN A 15 -10.57 -15.48 6.33
N PRO A 16 -11.84 -15.06 6.51
CA PRO A 16 -12.67 -14.53 5.43
C PRO A 16 -12.34 -13.08 5.04
N TYR A 17 -11.43 -12.41 5.76
CA TYR A 17 -11.11 -10.99 5.60
C TYR A 17 -9.86 -10.74 4.73
N ALA A 18 -9.47 -11.74 3.92
CA ALA A 18 -8.38 -11.59 2.96
C ALA A 18 -8.73 -10.60 1.84
N HIS A 19 -7.71 -9.97 1.28
CA HIS A 19 -7.80 -9.04 0.15
C HIS A 19 -6.55 -9.15 -0.72
N LEU A 20 -6.64 -8.64 -1.94
CA LEU A 20 -5.51 -8.58 -2.86
C LEU A 20 -4.74 -7.28 -2.65
N VAL A 21 -3.40 -7.35 -2.65
CA VAL A 21 -2.53 -6.17 -2.68
C VAL A 21 -1.87 -6.06 -4.06
N LEU A 22 -2.12 -4.95 -4.75
CA LEU A 22 -1.46 -4.59 -6.00
C LEU A 22 -0.24 -3.73 -5.69
N ARG A 23 0.97 -4.28 -5.87
CA ARG A 23 2.26 -3.66 -5.49
C ARG A 23 3.28 -3.53 -6.62
N GLY A 24 2.81 -3.65 -7.86
CA GLY A 24 3.62 -3.80 -9.06
C GLY A 24 4.35 -5.14 -9.11
N GLY A 25 5.19 -5.30 -10.13
CA GLY A 25 5.99 -6.50 -10.33
C GLY A 25 7.10 -6.28 -11.34
N ARG A 26 7.63 -7.38 -11.89
CA ARG A 26 8.67 -7.34 -12.92
C ARG A 26 8.18 -6.67 -14.21
N ASP A 27 6.89 -6.78 -14.49
CA ASP A 27 6.24 -6.21 -15.67
C ASP A 27 5.87 -4.73 -15.49
N GLY A 28 6.23 -4.13 -14.34
CA GLY A 28 6.03 -2.73 -14.02
C GLY A 28 4.95 -2.47 -12.96
N PRO A 29 4.51 -1.20 -12.83
CA PRO A 29 3.41 -0.81 -11.97
C PRO A 29 2.08 -1.48 -12.37
N ASN A 30 1.20 -1.71 -11.41
CA ASN A 30 -0.13 -2.28 -11.63
C ASN A 30 -1.23 -1.58 -10.79
N TYR A 31 -1.06 -0.28 -10.54
CA TYR A 31 -2.04 0.54 -9.81
C TYR A 31 -3.09 1.17 -10.73
N ASP A 32 -2.82 1.26 -12.03
CA ASP A 32 -3.69 1.94 -12.99
C ASP A 32 -5.05 1.25 -13.15
N ALA A 33 -6.02 1.97 -13.70
CA ALA A 33 -7.40 1.50 -13.83
C ALA A 33 -7.53 0.18 -14.62
N ALA A 34 -6.69 -0.06 -15.63
CA ALA A 34 -6.75 -1.30 -16.41
C ALA A 34 -6.22 -2.48 -15.60
N SER A 35 -5.13 -2.28 -14.87
CA SER A 35 -4.58 -3.27 -13.93
C SER A 35 -5.57 -3.61 -12.81
N VAL A 36 -6.23 -2.61 -12.21
CA VAL A 36 -7.27 -2.84 -11.19
C VAL A 36 -8.45 -3.61 -11.77
N ALA A 37 -8.93 -3.26 -12.98
CA ALA A 37 -10.01 -3.97 -13.64
C ALA A 37 -9.66 -5.45 -13.94
N ALA A 38 -8.43 -5.71 -14.37
CA ALA A 38 -7.94 -7.08 -14.58
C ALA A 38 -7.90 -7.88 -13.27
N ALA A 39 -7.45 -7.26 -12.18
CA ALA A 39 -7.46 -7.87 -10.86
C ALA A 39 -8.87 -8.17 -10.37
N GLU A 40 -9.82 -7.24 -10.54
CA GLU A 40 -11.22 -7.47 -10.23
C GLU A 40 -11.81 -8.65 -11.01
N HIS A 41 -11.52 -8.73 -12.32
CA HIS A 41 -11.98 -9.83 -13.15
C HIS A 41 -11.46 -11.18 -12.64
N ALA A 42 -10.15 -11.27 -12.33
CA ALA A 42 -9.55 -12.47 -11.80
C ALA A 42 -10.16 -12.90 -10.45
N LEU A 43 -10.41 -11.95 -9.53
CA LEU A 43 -11.07 -12.22 -8.25
C LEU A 43 -12.49 -12.77 -8.45
N ARG A 44 -13.30 -12.13 -9.31
CA ARG A 44 -14.66 -12.59 -9.62
C ARG A 44 -14.67 -13.97 -10.27
N ALA A 45 -13.78 -14.22 -11.23
CA ALA A 45 -13.67 -15.51 -11.91
C ALA A 45 -13.37 -16.66 -10.93
N ASN A 46 -12.65 -16.37 -9.84
CA ASN A 46 -12.32 -17.33 -8.79
C ASN A 46 -13.30 -17.30 -7.60
N ARG A 47 -14.42 -16.59 -7.70
CA ARG A 47 -15.44 -16.44 -6.63
C ARG A 47 -14.86 -15.88 -5.33
N LEU A 48 -13.87 -15.01 -5.43
CA LEU A 48 -13.26 -14.31 -4.31
C LEU A 48 -13.87 -12.92 -4.13
N THR A 49 -13.83 -12.40 -2.92
CA THR A 49 -14.24 -11.03 -2.62
C THR A 49 -13.36 -10.03 -3.38
N THR A 50 -13.99 -9.09 -4.10
CA THR A 50 -13.29 -8.05 -4.86
C THR A 50 -12.88 -6.89 -3.96
N ASN A 51 -11.96 -7.16 -3.04
CA ASN A 51 -11.33 -6.14 -2.19
C ASN A 51 -9.86 -6.01 -2.59
N VAL A 52 -9.49 -4.81 -3.02
CA VAL A 52 -8.14 -4.48 -3.47
C VAL A 52 -7.55 -3.39 -2.59
N VAL A 53 -6.31 -3.59 -2.16
CA VAL A 53 -5.46 -2.55 -1.58
C VAL A 53 -4.36 -2.26 -2.61
N VAL A 54 -4.12 -0.98 -2.88
CA VAL A 54 -3.03 -0.57 -3.77
C VAL A 54 -1.84 -0.11 -2.94
N ASP A 55 -0.72 -0.78 -3.09
CA ASP A 55 0.55 -0.34 -2.52
C ASP A 55 1.14 0.75 -3.42
N CYS A 56 1.27 1.96 -2.89
CA CYS A 56 1.79 3.10 -3.62
C CYS A 56 3.32 3.07 -3.75
N SER A 57 4.03 2.23 -2.99
CA SER A 57 5.49 2.09 -2.96
C SER A 57 5.99 1.00 -3.93
N HIS A 58 7.16 0.43 -3.62
CA HIS A 58 7.76 -0.71 -4.31
C HIS A 58 7.81 -0.55 -5.83
N ALA A 59 7.32 -1.53 -6.58
CA ALA A 59 7.35 -1.51 -8.04
C ALA A 59 6.30 -0.55 -8.63
N ASN A 60 5.31 -0.12 -7.85
CA ASN A 60 4.35 0.89 -8.29
C ASN A 60 4.96 2.30 -8.33
N CYS A 61 5.92 2.60 -7.44
CA CYS A 61 6.68 3.86 -7.48
C CYS A 61 8.02 3.76 -8.23
N ASP A 62 8.34 2.60 -8.84
CA ASP A 62 9.64 2.34 -9.46
C ASP A 62 10.83 2.57 -8.50
N LYS A 63 10.62 2.24 -7.22
CA LYS A 63 11.54 2.51 -6.10
C LYS A 63 11.92 3.99 -5.92
N GLN A 64 11.12 4.91 -6.44
CA GLN A 64 11.28 6.35 -6.22
C GLN A 64 10.19 6.82 -5.25
N HIS A 65 10.52 6.95 -3.96
CA HIS A 65 9.55 7.24 -2.90
C HIS A 65 8.67 8.47 -3.19
N ALA A 66 9.21 9.53 -3.81
CA ALA A 66 8.43 10.70 -4.19
C ALA A 66 7.27 10.39 -5.16
N ARG A 67 7.38 9.33 -5.98
CA ARG A 67 6.33 8.89 -6.91
C ARG A 67 5.13 8.24 -6.21
N GLN A 68 5.25 7.86 -4.93
CA GLN A 68 4.12 7.34 -4.15
C GLN A 68 2.92 8.28 -4.17
N VAL A 69 3.15 9.61 -4.17
CA VAL A 69 2.09 10.64 -4.24
C VAL A 69 1.32 10.55 -5.56
N ALA A 70 2.01 10.39 -6.68
CA ALA A 70 1.38 10.25 -7.99
C ALA A 70 0.56 8.94 -8.10
N VAL A 71 1.04 7.86 -7.49
CA VAL A 71 0.28 6.60 -7.41
C VAL A 71 -0.99 6.79 -6.57
N LEU A 72 -0.88 7.45 -5.42
CA LEU A 72 -2.02 7.78 -4.56
C LEU A 72 -3.05 8.63 -5.32
N ASP A 73 -2.60 9.64 -6.05
CA ASP A 73 -3.48 10.53 -6.80
C ASP A 73 -4.29 9.80 -7.86
N ASP A 74 -3.68 8.87 -8.59
CA ASP A 74 -4.35 8.02 -9.58
C ASP A 74 -5.39 7.11 -8.92
N VAL A 75 -5.04 6.48 -7.79
CA VAL A 75 -5.98 5.65 -7.02
C VAL A 75 -7.16 6.48 -6.51
N VAL A 76 -6.92 7.69 -6.02
CA VAL A 76 -7.98 8.62 -5.61
C VAL A 76 -8.88 8.98 -6.78
N ASP A 77 -8.33 9.23 -7.97
CA ASP A 77 -9.12 9.51 -9.18
C ASP A 77 -10.02 8.32 -9.55
N GLN A 78 -9.50 7.10 -9.50
CA GLN A 78 -10.30 5.90 -9.75
C GLN A 78 -11.47 5.77 -8.75
N ILE A 79 -11.20 6.03 -7.47
CA ILE A 79 -12.23 5.99 -6.41
C ILE A 79 -13.29 7.07 -6.65
N CYS A 80 -12.89 8.28 -7.06
CA CYS A 80 -13.79 9.38 -7.41
C CYS A 80 -14.60 9.08 -8.67
N ALA A 81 -14.00 8.40 -9.66
CA ALA A 81 -14.66 7.92 -10.88
C ALA A 81 -15.62 6.76 -10.63
N GLY A 82 -15.72 6.28 -9.39
CA GLY A 82 -16.73 5.30 -8.97
C GLY A 82 -16.19 3.90 -8.70
N ASN A 83 -14.88 3.66 -8.73
CA ASN A 83 -14.32 2.36 -8.39
C ASN A 83 -14.65 1.99 -6.93
N ARG A 84 -15.36 0.88 -6.72
CA ARG A 84 -15.79 0.40 -5.39
C ARG A 84 -14.96 -0.77 -4.85
N SER A 85 -14.07 -1.36 -5.66
CA SER A 85 -13.25 -2.51 -5.27
C SER A 85 -12.00 -2.10 -4.50
N ILE A 86 -11.47 -0.90 -4.75
CA ILE A 86 -10.36 -0.34 -3.99
C ILE A 86 -10.85 0.01 -2.58
N ARG A 87 -10.30 -0.68 -1.59
CA ARG A 87 -10.65 -0.57 -0.17
C ARG A 87 -9.59 0.16 0.66
N GLY A 88 -8.39 0.31 0.13
CA GLY A 88 -7.32 1.00 0.83
C GLY A 88 -6.09 1.22 -0.05
N VAL A 89 -5.15 1.95 0.53
CA VAL A 89 -3.82 2.20 -0.02
C VAL A 89 -2.77 1.88 1.04
N MET A 90 -1.56 1.58 0.61
CA MET A 90 -0.39 1.47 1.48
C MET A 90 0.65 2.49 1.04
N LEU A 91 1.18 3.24 2.00
CA LEU A 91 2.23 4.25 1.81
C LEU A 91 3.39 3.92 2.74
N GLU A 92 4.62 4.05 2.24
CA GLU A 92 5.83 3.96 3.04
C GLU A 92 6.32 5.37 3.34
N SER A 93 6.16 5.77 4.60
CA SER A 93 6.50 7.09 5.11
C SER A 93 7.23 6.98 6.44
N PHE A 94 8.04 8.00 6.72
CA PHE A 94 8.77 8.12 7.96
C PHE A 94 8.97 9.60 8.30
N LEU A 95 9.65 9.91 9.41
CA LEU A 95 9.82 11.31 9.82
C LEU A 95 10.67 12.08 8.80
N GLU A 96 11.83 11.51 8.48
CA GLU A 96 12.75 11.94 7.43
C GLU A 96 12.54 11.10 6.17
N GLU A 97 12.66 11.75 5.02
CA GLU A 97 12.55 11.08 3.72
C GLU A 97 13.74 10.16 3.40
N GLY A 98 13.54 9.30 2.41
CA GLY A 98 14.57 8.43 1.89
C GLY A 98 14.90 7.25 2.80
N GLN A 99 16.18 6.87 2.81
CA GLN A 99 16.71 5.73 3.55
C GLN A 99 18.15 6.00 4.00
N GLN A 100 18.66 5.14 4.88
CA GLN A 100 20.05 5.11 5.32
C GLN A 100 20.53 3.65 5.48
N SER A 101 21.84 3.44 5.37
CA SER A 101 22.44 2.11 5.58
C SER A 101 22.75 1.86 7.07
N LEU A 102 22.81 0.58 7.46
CA LEU A 102 23.28 0.14 8.77
C LEU A 102 24.82 -0.01 8.84
N ASP A 103 25.54 0.25 7.74
CA ASP A 103 26.98 -0.06 7.62
C ASP A 103 27.85 0.62 8.69
N ASP A 104 27.49 1.83 9.12
CA ASP A 104 28.22 2.60 10.13
C ASP A 104 27.82 2.26 11.59
N GLY A 105 26.94 1.27 11.78
CA GLY A 105 26.43 0.84 13.07
C GLY A 105 25.37 1.75 13.68
N ALA A 106 24.71 1.26 14.74
CA ALA A 106 23.52 1.91 15.31
C ALA A 106 23.76 3.33 15.86
N GLY A 107 25.00 3.68 16.23
CA GLY A 107 25.34 4.99 16.80
C GLY A 107 25.40 6.13 15.78
N ALA A 108 25.44 5.81 14.48
CA ALA A 108 25.52 6.80 13.39
C ALA A 108 24.19 7.03 12.67
N LEU A 109 23.12 6.35 13.08
CA LEU A 109 21.83 6.44 12.42
C LEU A 109 21.17 7.81 12.65
N ARG A 110 20.73 8.42 11.56
CA ARG A 110 19.84 9.58 11.59
C ARG A 110 18.52 9.15 12.20
N TYR A 111 18.12 9.83 13.26
CA TYR A 111 16.80 9.62 13.84
C TYR A 111 15.72 9.84 12.79
N GLY A 112 14.72 8.97 12.76
CA GLY A 112 13.57 9.18 11.90
C GLY A 112 13.82 8.95 10.41
N CYS A 113 14.92 8.30 9.99
CA CYS A 113 15.15 7.88 8.60
C CYS A 113 15.13 6.34 8.46
N SER A 114 14.47 5.82 7.41
CA SER A 114 14.29 4.37 7.19
C SER A 114 15.63 3.65 6.99
N ILE A 115 15.77 2.42 7.49
CA ILE A 115 16.94 1.56 7.26
C ILE A 115 16.69 0.47 6.20
N THR A 116 15.50 0.43 5.61
CA THR A 116 15.07 -0.59 4.65
C THR A 116 14.74 0.03 3.30
N ASP A 117 13.49 0.39 3.06
CA ASP A 117 13.03 0.97 1.80
C ASP A 117 12.94 2.50 1.91
N LEU A 118 12.98 3.17 0.76
CA LEU A 118 12.87 4.62 0.67
C LEU A 118 11.47 5.09 1.07
N CYS A 119 11.38 5.95 2.08
CA CYS A 119 10.12 6.49 2.58
C CYS A 119 9.86 7.93 2.12
N LEU A 120 8.59 8.32 2.01
CA LEU A 120 8.20 9.73 2.06
C LEU A 120 8.57 10.33 3.42
N GLY A 121 8.96 11.60 3.45
CA GLY A 121 9.09 12.36 4.70
C GLY A 121 7.72 12.77 5.25
N TRP A 122 7.71 13.33 6.47
CA TRP A 122 6.48 13.72 7.16
C TRP A 122 5.65 14.75 6.37
N ASP A 123 6.27 15.83 5.90
CA ASP A 123 5.58 16.92 5.21
C ASP A 123 4.87 16.43 3.93
N ALA A 124 5.55 15.58 3.15
CA ALA A 124 4.98 14.97 1.95
C ALA A 124 3.82 14.02 2.29
N THR A 125 3.94 13.30 3.41
CA THR A 125 2.91 12.37 3.89
C THR A 125 1.66 13.11 4.33
N GLU A 126 1.81 14.16 5.14
CA GLU A 126 0.70 15.01 5.57
C GLU A 126 -0.01 15.64 4.36
N ALA A 127 0.76 16.26 3.46
CA ALA A 127 0.21 16.89 2.27
C ALA A 127 -0.58 15.90 1.39
N ALA A 128 -0.04 14.70 1.16
CA ALA A 128 -0.66 13.67 0.36
C ALA A 128 -1.99 13.17 0.99
N LEU A 129 -1.99 12.91 2.31
CA LEU A 129 -3.19 12.44 3.02
C LEU A 129 -4.28 13.50 3.09
N VAL A 130 -3.92 14.76 3.35
CA VAL A 130 -4.87 15.89 3.38
C VAL A 130 -5.49 16.11 2.00
N ALA A 131 -4.68 16.08 0.93
CA ALA A 131 -5.16 16.21 -0.44
C ALA A 131 -6.10 15.06 -0.85
N ALA A 132 -5.72 13.81 -0.54
CA ALA A 132 -6.56 12.63 -0.79
C ALA A 132 -7.88 12.73 -0.01
N HIS A 133 -7.84 13.11 1.27
CA HIS A 133 -9.03 13.30 2.09
C HIS A 133 -9.98 14.34 1.49
N ALA A 134 -9.47 15.51 1.10
CA ALA A 134 -10.28 16.58 0.52
C ALA A 134 -11.05 16.13 -0.74
N ARG A 135 -10.43 15.29 -1.58
CA ARG A 135 -11.05 14.72 -2.79
C ARG A 135 -12.06 13.61 -2.47
N LEU A 136 -11.74 12.78 -1.48
CA LEU A 136 -12.51 11.59 -1.12
C LEU A 136 -13.70 11.87 -0.19
N ALA A 137 -13.68 12.94 0.61
CA ALA A 137 -14.68 13.18 1.67
C ALA A 137 -16.13 13.12 1.15
N ALA A 138 -16.40 13.73 -0.01
CA ALA A 138 -17.73 13.72 -0.62
C ALA A 138 -18.13 12.36 -1.23
N HIS A 139 -17.14 11.53 -1.59
CA HIS A 139 -17.32 10.26 -2.29
C HIS A 139 -17.43 9.08 -1.33
N VAL A 140 -16.64 9.07 -0.25
CA VAL A 140 -16.61 7.99 0.74
C VAL A 140 -17.82 8.04 1.67
N ALA A 141 -18.29 9.24 2.04
CA ALA A 141 -19.48 9.40 2.90
C ALA A 141 -20.78 8.85 2.30
N ARG A 142 -20.79 8.58 0.98
CA ARG A 142 -21.94 8.04 0.24
C ARG A 142 -21.82 6.54 -0.08
N ARG A 143 -20.78 5.88 0.43
CA ARG A 143 -20.49 4.47 0.12
C ARG A 143 -21.23 3.48 0.99
#